data_AF-A0A2V2PTY2-F1
#
_entry.id   AF-A0A2V2PTY2-F1
#
_cell.length_a   1.000
_cell.length_b   1.000
_cell.length_c   1.000
_cell.angle_alpha   90.00
_cell.angle_beta   90.00
_cell.angle_gamma   90.00
#
_symmetry.space_group_name_H-M   'P 1'
#
loop_
_entity.id
_entity.type
_entity.pdbx_description
1 polymer ?
#
loop_
_entity_poly.entity_id
_entity_poly.type
_entity_poly.pdbx_seq_one_letter_code
_entity_poly.pdbx_strand_id
1 'polypeptide(L)'
;MVRTVGVEEELLLVDPESGEARALSTAVLARAEQGAEGDSAFESELHRQQLEFATHPCRDMAEIAEAVHRWRAEASRHAADVGASVAAL
;
A
#
# COMPACT_ATOMS: atom_id res chain seq x y z
N MET A 1 -11.60 -27.45 -10.92
CA MET A 1 -11.48 -26.18 -10.18
C MET A 1 -10.08 -25.63 -10.41
N VAL A 2 -9.94 -24.39 -10.86
CA VAL A 2 -8.63 -23.72 -11.00
C VAL A 2 -8.32 -23.04 -9.67
N ARG A 3 -7.09 -23.18 -9.17
CA ARG A 3 -6.65 -22.53 -7.93
C ARG A 3 -6.31 -21.07 -8.22
N THR A 4 -6.55 -20.20 -7.23
CA THR A 4 -6.20 -18.78 -7.26
C THR A 4 -5.35 -18.44 -6.05
N VAL A 5 -4.59 -17.35 -6.13
CA VAL A 5 -3.74 -16.83 -5.05
C VAL A 5 -3.93 -15.32 -4.98
N GLY A 6 -4.08 -14.76 -3.78
CA GLY A 6 -3.97 -13.32 -3.50
C GLY A 6 -2.76 -13.06 -2.59
N VAL A 7 -2.27 -11.83 -2.57
CA VAL A 7 -1.13 -11.39 -1.77
C VAL A 7 -1.52 -10.14 -1.00
N GLU A 8 -1.20 -10.14 0.28
CA GLU A 8 -1.21 -8.97 1.16
C GLU A 8 0.24 -8.52 1.39
N GLU A 9 0.48 -7.22 1.37
CA GLU A 9 1.78 -6.65 1.70
C GLU A 9 1.64 -5.46 2.64
N GLU A 10 2.41 -5.51 3.74
CA GLU A 10 2.51 -4.45 4.73
C GLU A 10 3.77 -3.60 4.47
N LEU A 11 3.59 -2.28 4.38
CA LEU A 11 4.64 -1.30 4.17
C LEU A 11 4.81 -0.41 5.40
N LEU A 12 6.05 -0.06 5.76
CA LEU A 12 6.31 0.90 6.83
C LEU A 12 6.36 2.33 6.26
N LEU A 13 5.62 3.25 6.87
CA LEU A 13 5.72 4.68 6.58
C LEU A 13 6.89 5.26 7.38
N VAL A 14 7.82 5.90 6.68
CA VAL A 14 9.04 6.46 7.26
C VAL A 14 9.25 7.92 6.86
N ASP A 15 10.00 8.65 7.66
CA ASP A 15 10.57 9.93 7.28
C ASP A 15 11.58 9.71 6.13
N PRO A 16 11.50 10.48 5.03
CA PRO A 16 12.35 10.25 3.86
C PRO A 16 13.82 10.60 4.09
N GLU A 17 14.15 11.43 5.08
CA GLU A 17 15.53 11.83 5.38
C GLU A 17 16.15 10.93 6.47
N SER A 18 15.42 10.71 7.57
CA SER A 18 15.94 9.98 8.72
C SER A 18 15.65 8.48 8.69
N GLY A 19 14.64 8.04 7.94
CA GLY A 19 14.16 6.65 7.93
C GLY A 19 13.35 6.27 9.18
N GLU A 20 13.04 7.21 10.08
CA GLU A 20 12.25 6.91 11.29
C GLU A 20 10.77 6.66 10.97
N ALA A 21 10.16 5.69 11.65
CA ALA A 21 8.76 5.33 11.45
C ALA A 21 7.79 6.49 11.78
N ARG A 22 6.78 6.70 10.93
CA ARG A 22 5.80 7.79 11.03
C ARG A 22 4.38 7.26 11.11
N ALA A 23 3.64 7.68 12.15
CA ALA A 23 2.25 7.27 12.37
C ALA A 23 1.26 8.03 11.47
N LEU A 24 1.38 7.87 10.15
CA LEU A 24 0.66 8.65 9.13
C LEU A 24 -0.33 7.82 8.29
N SER A 25 -0.59 6.56 8.61
CA SER A 25 -1.44 5.67 7.78
C SER A 25 -2.83 6.25 7.50
N THR A 26 -3.50 6.83 8.51
CA THR A 26 -4.80 7.50 8.32
C THR A 26 -4.74 8.66 7.31
N ALA A 27 -3.65 9.44 7.32
CA ALA A 27 -3.50 10.54 6.38
C ALA A 27 -3.25 10.02 4.95
N VAL A 28 -2.48 8.95 4.80
CA VAL A 28 -2.23 8.29 3.52
C VAL A 28 -3.54 7.74 2.93
N LEU A 29 -4.33 7.03 3.73
CA LEU A 29 -5.62 6.47 3.30
C LEU A 29 -6.60 7.55 2.88
N ALA A 30 -6.69 8.65 3.63
CA ALA A 30 -7.52 9.78 3.25
C ALA A 30 -7.11 10.38 1.88
N ARG A 31 -5.84 10.26 1.46
CA ARG A 31 -5.39 10.67 0.11
C ARG A 31 -5.66 9.61 -0.95
N ALA A 32 -5.56 8.33 -0.60
CA ALA A 32 -5.95 7.24 -1.48
C ALA A 32 -7.44 7.33 -1.84
N GLU A 33 -8.31 7.53 -0.85
CA GLU A 33 -9.76 7.67 -1.04
C GLU A 33 -10.16 8.88 -1.89
N GLN A 34 -9.44 10.00 -1.80
CA GLN A 34 -9.71 11.18 -2.62
C GLN A 34 -9.40 10.96 -4.11
N GLY A 35 -8.51 10.02 -4.43
CA GLY A 35 -8.13 9.68 -5.80
C GLY A 35 -8.82 8.42 -6.34
N ALA A 36 -9.40 7.59 -5.48
CA ALA A 36 -10.07 6.36 -5.85
C ALA A 36 -11.57 6.63 -6.11
N GLU A 37 -12.08 6.23 -7.26
CA GLU A 37 -13.53 6.23 -7.56
C GLU A 37 -14.27 5.12 -6.78
N GLY A 38 -13.94 4.92 -5.49
CA GLY A 38 -14.55 3.93 -4.60
C GLY A 38 -13.83 2.58 -4.49
N ASP A 39 -12.63 2.42 -5.08
CA ASP A 39 -11.91 1.14 -5.16
C ASP A 39 -10.49 1.25 -4.52
N SER A 40 -10.43 1.73 -3.27
CA SER A 40 -9.17 1.82 -2.53
C SER A 40 -8.75 0.42 -2.04
N ALA A 41 -7.62 -0.09 -2.53
CA ALA A 41 -7.04 -1.36 -2.08
C ALA A 41 -6.23 -1.23 -0.77
N PHE A 42 -6.17 -0.03 -0.17
CA PHE A 42 -5.34 0.25 0.99
C PHE A 42 -6.16 0.28 2.28
N GLU A 43 -5.58 -0.27 3.35
CA GLU A 43 -6.16 -0.29 4.70
C GLU A 43 -5.15 0.15 5.77
N SER A 44 -5.65 0.63 6.91
CA SER A 44 -4.81 0.94 8.07
C SER A 44 -4.63 -0.29 8.93
N GLU A 45 -3.39 -0.61 9.27
CA GLU A 45 -3.08 -1.69 10.21
C GLU A 45 -3.09 -1.23 11.69
N LEU A 46 -3.05 -2.20 12.61
CA LEU A 46 -3.09 -1.98 14.06
C LEU A 46 -2.05 -0.94 14.52
N HIS A 47 -0.89 -0.91 13.86
CA HIS A 47 0.10 0.14 14.02
C HIS A 47 -0.10 1.23 12.97
N ARG A 48 -0.34 2.47 13.43
CA ARG A 48 -0.53 3.65 12.55
C ARG A 48 0.65 4.00 11.65
N GLN A 49 1.77 3.31 11.81
CA GLN A 49 2.96 3.45 10.97
C GLN A 49 2.94 2.51 9.75
N GLN A 50 2.03 1.55 9.71
CA GLN A 50 1.94 0.58 8.62
C GLN A 50 0.77 0.91 7.68
N LEU A 51 1.00 0.62 6.41
CA LEU A 51 0.00 0.67 5.35
C LEU A 51 -0.04 -0.70 4.69
N GLU A 52 -1.22 -1.29 4.58
CA GLU A 52 -1.41 -2.57 3.91
C GLU A 52 -2.13 -2.36 2.57
N PHE A 53 -1.82 -3.21 1.59
CA PHE A 53 -2.72 -3.47 0.47
C PHE A 53 -2.87 -4.97 0.21
N ALA A 54 -4.00 -5.33 -0.42
CA ALA A 54 -4.28 -6.68 -0.88
C ALA A 54 -4.49 -6.73 -2.40
N THR A 55 -3.97 -7.76 -3.06
CA THR A 55 -4.32 -8.07 -4.45
C THR A 55 -5.61 -8.89 -4.51
N HIS A 56 -6.32 -8.75 -5.63
CA HIS A 56 -7.41 -9.68 -5.93
C HIS A 56 -6.83 -11.09 -6.18
N PRO A 57 -7.53 -12.18 -5.83
CA PRO A 57 -7.07 -13.53 -6.15
C PRO A 57 -6.93 -13.75 -7.66
N CYS A 58 -5.69 -13.96 -8.13
CA CYS A 58 -5.35 -14.18 -9.53
C CYS A 58 -5.07 -15.64 -9.83
N ARG A 59 -5.09 -16.01 -11.12
CA ARG A 59 -4.80 -17.38 -11.59
C ARG A 59 -3.36 -17.55 -12.04
N ASP A 60 -2.68 -16.46 -12.33
CA ASP A 60 -1.27 -16.45 -12.71
C ASP A 60 -0.45 -15.46 -11.87
N MET A 61 0.85 -15.70 -11.84
CA MET A 61 1.77 -14.90 -11.02
C MET A 61 2.21 -13.59 -11.69
N ALA A 62 2.01 -13.43 -13.01
CA ALA A 62 2.30 -12.18 -13.69
C ALA A 62 1.23 -11.13 -13.33
N GLU A 63 -0.05 -11.51 -13.30
CA GLU A 63 -1.15 -10.67 -12.79
C GLU A 63 -0.89 -10.22 -11.35
N ILE A 64 -0.38 -11.12 -10.48
CA ILE A 64 0.01 -10.75 -9.11
C ILE A 64 1.17 -9.76 -9.11
N ALA A 65 2.22 -10.01 -9.89
CA ALA A 65 3.38 -9.12 -9.95
C ALA A 65 2.98 -7.72 -10.44
N GLU A 66 2.16 -7.62 -11.48
CA GLU A 66 1.64 -6.35 -11.99
C GLU A 66 0.80 -5.61 -10.94
N ALA A 67 -0.08 -6.32 -10.22
CA ALA A 67 -0.89 -5.74 -9.16
C ALA A 67 -0.01 -5.21 -7.99
N VAL A 68 0.95 -6.01 -7.53
CA VAL A 68 1.90 -5.60 -6.47
C VAL A 68 2.70 -4.37 -6.89
N HIS A 69 3.23 -4.34 -8.12
CA HIS A 69 3.97 -3.18 -8.62
C HIS A 69 3.11 -1.92 -8.69
N ARG A 70 1.85 -2.05 -9.15
CA ARG A 70 0.90 -0.94 -9.18
C ARG A 70 0.63 -0.40 -7.78
N TRP A 71 0.28 -1.26 -6.83
CA TRP A 71 -0.06 -0.83 -5.47
C TRP A 71 1.13 -0.26 -4.70
N ARG A 72 2.35 -0.77 -4.89
CA ARG A 72 3.55 -0.14 -4.33
C ARG A 72 3.79 1.26 -4.87
N ALA A 73 3.58 1.48 -6.17
CA ALA A 73 3.72 2.79 -6.79
C ALA A 73 2.68 3.78 -6.25
N GLU A 74 1.43 3.33 -6.09
CA GLU A 74 0.36 4.15 -5.52
C GLU A 74 0.59 4.46 -4.04
N ALA A 75 1.00 3.48 -3.23
CA ALA A 75 1.37 3.68 -1.84
C ALA A 75 2.49 4.73 -1.70
N SER A 76 3.52 4.62 -2.53
CA SER A 76 4.64 5.59 -2.55
C SER A 76 4.16 7.00 -2.86
N ARG A 77 3.26 7.15 -3.84
CA ARG A 77 2.69 8.44 -4.22
C ARG A 77 1.85 9.04 -3.08
N HIS A 78 0.95 8.27 -2.48
CA HIS A 78 0.09 8.75 -1.40
C HIS A 78 0.87 9.06 -0.12
N ALA A 79 1.93 8.29 0.18
CA ALA A 79 2.86 8.61 1.26
C ALA A 79 3.58 9.94 1.01
N ALA A 80 4.06 10.18 -0.21
CA ALA A 80 4.73 11.43 -0.57
C ALA A 80 3.81 12.66 -0.41
N ASP A 81 2.52 12.53 -0.75
CA ASP A 81 1.52 13.59 -0.58
C ASP A 81 1.29 14.02 0.88
N VAL A 82 1.74 13.21 1.85
CA VAL A 82 1.67 13.50 3.30
C VAL A 82 3.05 13.63 3.94
N GLY A 83 4.11 13.75 3.13
CA GLY A 83 5.48 13.96 3.61
C GLY A 83 6.14 12.71 4.20
N ALA A 84 5.74 11.52 3.77
CA ALA A 84 6.36 10.25 4.14
C ALA A 84 6.93 9.52 2.91
N SER A 85 7.81 8.55 3.15
CA SER A 85 8.15 7.50 2.19
C SER A 85 7.61 6.16 2.70
N VAL A 86 7.42 5.20 1.79
CA VAL A 86 7.22 3.80 2.16
C VAL A 86 8.57 3.09 2.24
N ALA A 87 8.69 2.13 3.15
CA ALA A 87 9.84 1.27 3.32
C ALA A 87 9.40 -0.19 3.45
N ALA A 88 9.99 -1.03 2.62
CA ALA A 88 10.02 -2.48 2.67
C ALA A 88 11.23 -2.88 1.81
N LEU A 89 12.38 -3.11 2.44
CA LEU A 89 13.65 -3.49 1.80
C LEU A 89 13.78 -5.01 1.71
#